data_AF-A0A9E4M438-F1
#
_entry.id   AF-A0A9E4M438-F1
#
_cell.length_a   1.000
_cell.length_b   1.000
_cell.length_c   1.000
_cell.angle_alpha   90.00
_cell.angle_beta   90.00
_cell.angle_gamma   90.00
#
_symmetry.space_group_name_H-M   'P 1'
#
loop_
_entity.id
_entity.type
_entity.pdbx_description
1 polymer ?
#
loop_
_entity_poly.entity_id
_entity_poly.type
_entity_poly.pdbx_seq_one_letter_code
_entity_poly.pdbx_strand_id
1 'polypeptide(L)'
;MSITIIWLGISGLVLAGLLWVRDDLAWSFFLVFGMAGIGVFVSSVIGLAWLIVLPWARREPKIGLVMALYDKVGSVPVAERLGEGARETLMEIGILPENIVRLDVAGAWELPWGASRLIQAGCQGVVATAVVMQGQTHHFKSVVDGAVQGLIQLQVDTGVPVGNAVLAVTEWEQAVARSQPGSNAGAQAARAVVEALRSEIR
;
A
#
# COMPACT_ATOMS: atom_id res chain seq x y z
N MET A 1 5.27 25.82 8.60
CA MET A 1 4.16 26.18 7.71
C MET A 1 4.01 27.70 7.74
N SER A 2 4.38 28.38 6.66
CA SER A 2 4.27 29.85 6.55
C SER A 2 3.29 30.18 5.44
N ILE A 3 2.28 30.97 5.75
CA ILE A 3 1.26 31.41 4.79
C ILE A 3 1.56 32.88 4.47
N THR A 4 1.67 33.21 3.19
CA THR A 4 1.85 34.59 2.72
C THR A 4 0.79 34.90 1.68
N ILE A 5 0.07 35.99 1.88
CA ILE A 5 -1.02 36.44 1.00
C ILE A 5 -0.51 37.69 0.30
N ILE A 6 -0.51 37.68 -1.05
CA ILE A 6 -0.14 38.85 -1.85
C ILE A 6 -1.38 39.30 -2.61
N TRP A 7 -1.78 40.55 -2.40
CA TRP A 7 -2.87 41.20 -3.11
C TRP A 7 -2.35 41.82 -4.41
N LEU A 8 -2.84 41.36 -5.56
CA LEU A 8 -2.63 42.01 -6.85
C LEU A 8 -3.93 42.72 -7.23
N GLY A 9 -4.00 44.02 -6.95
CA GLY A 9 -5.15 44.83 -7.33
C GLY A 9 -5.15 45.08 -8.84
N ILE A 10 -6.09 44.48 -9.57
CA ILE A 10 -6.45 44.89 -10.93
C ILE A 10 -7.75 45.67 -10.83
N SER A 11 -7.71 46.94 -11.24
CA SER A 11 -8.79 47.90 -11.07
C SER A 11 -10.13 47.41 -11.65
N GLY A 12 -11.20 47.54 -10.85
CA GLY A 12 -12.55 47.74 -11.36
C GLY A 12 -13.62 46.80 -10.85
N LEU A 13 -13.44 45.48 -10.88
CA LEU A 13 -14.55 44.55 -10.57
C LEU A 13 -14.16 43.11 -10.19
N VAL A 14 -12.87 42.78 -10.12
CA VAL A 14 -12.41 41.43 -9.75
C VAL A 14 -11.17 41.56 -8.86
N LEU A 15 -11.30 41.16 -7.59
CA LEU A 15 -10.15 40.90 -6.73
C LEU A 15 -9.70 39.46 -6.96
N ALA A 16 -8.52 39.28 -7.55
CA ALA A 16 -7.83 37.99 -7.61
C ALA A 16 -6.66 38.01 -6.63
N GLY A 17 -6.75 37.20 -5.57
CA GLY A 17 -5.64 36.97 -4.64
C GLY A 17 -4.95 35.65 -4.98
N LEU A 18 -3.61 35.62 -4.98
CA LEU A 18 -2.86 34.36 -4.96
C LEU A 18 -2.55 33.98 -3.51
N LEU A 19 -2.99 32.79 -3.11
CA LEU A 19 -2.61 32.17 -1.85
C LEU A 19 -1.37 31.31 -2.06
N TRP A 20 -0.31 31.55 -1.29
CA TRP A 20 0.95 30.80 -1.38
C TRP A 20 1.09 29.86 -0.18
N VAL A 21 1.18 28.55 -0.45
CA VAL A 21 1.47 27.51 0.54
C VAL A 21 2.66 26.71 0.03
N ARG A 22 3.75 26.70 0.79
CA ARG A 22 4.98 25.97 0.46
C ARG A 22 5.05 24.70 1.32
N ASP A 23 4.98 23.54 0.67
CA ASP A 23 5.41 22.25 1.22
C ASP A 23 6.33 21.53 0.21
N ASP A 24 7.28 20.74 0.70
CA ASP A 24 8.55 20.37 0.05
C ASP A 24 8.48 19.57 -1.28
N LEU A 25 7.31 19.34 -1.90
CA LEU A 25 7.19 18.47 -3.09
C LEU A 25 6.22 18.90 -4.21
N ALA A 26 5.47 20.01 -4.11
CA ALA A 26 4.63 20.47 -5.23
C ALA A 26 4.17 21.94 -5.13
N TRP A 27 3.92 22.56 -6.30
CA TRP A 27 3.32 23.89 -6.44
C TRP A 27 1.83 23.79 -6.71
N SER A 28 0.99 24.60 -6.05
CA SER A 28 -0.46 24.67 -6.33
C SER A 28 -0.92 26.13 -6.53
N PHE A 29 -1.78 26.35 -7.53
CA PHE A 29 -2.32 27.66 -7.90
C PHE A 29 -3.82 27.70 -7.61
N PHE A 30 -4.30 28.77 -6.97
CA PHE A 30 -5.74 29.01 -6.78
C PHE A 30 -6.10 30.44 -7.23
N LEU A 31 -7.12 30.54 -8.09
CA LEU A 31 -7.71 31.78 -8.57
C LEU A 31 -9.03 32.01 -7.82
N VAL A 32 -9.11 33.08 -7.03
CA VAL A 32 -10.34 33.50 -6.34
C VAL A 32 -10.96 34.67 -7.12
N PHE A 33 -12.26 34.58 -7.44
CA PHE A 33 -13.01 35.67 -8.07
C PHE A 33 -14.06 36.22 -7.09
N GLY A 34 -14.11 37.53 -6.89
CA GLY A 34 -15.17 38.22 -6.15
C GLY A 34 -15.84 39.31 -6.99
N MET A 35 -17.17 39.30 -7.05
CA MET A 35 -18.01 40.36 -7.66
C MET A 35 -18.74 41.13 -6.55
N ALA A 36 -18.80 42.45 -6.61
CA ALA A 36 -19.45 43.28 -5.60
C ALA A 36 -20.97 43.41 -5.85
N GLY A 37 -21.79 42.83 -4.96
CA GLY A 37 -23.24 43.04 -4.90
C GLY A 37 -23.96 41.88 -4.21
N ILE A 38 -24.67 42.18 -3.12
CA ILE A 38 -25.56 41.43 -2.17
C ILE A 38 -25.82 39.91 -2.32
N GLY A 39 -25.54 39.25 -3.45
CA GLY A 39 -25.49 37.79 -3.62
C GLY A 39 -24.12 37.13 -3.35
N VAL A 40 -23.19 37.80 -2.66
CA VAL A 40 -21.83 37.28 -2.38
C VAL A 40 -21.77 36.35 -1.17
N PHE A 41 -22.77 36.39 -0.29
CA PHE A 41 -22.71 35.65 0.98
C PHE A 41 -22.91 34.13 0.81
N VAL A 42 -23.66 33.70 -0.21
CA VAL A 42 -23.98 32.26 -0.39
C VAL A 42 -22.88 31.53 -1.17
N SER A 43 -22.26 32.15 -2.17
CA SER A 43 -21.16 31.54 -2.94
C SER A 43 -19.85 31.45 -2.14
N SER A 44 -19.58 32.41 -1.27
CA SER A 44 -18.37 32.44 -0.44
C SER A 44 -18.39 31.37 0.64
N VAL A 45 -19.56 31.09 1.25
CA VAL A 45 -19.72 30.04 2.27
C VAL A 45 -19.67 28.65 1.65
N ILE A 46 -20.23 28.46 0.44
CA ILE A 46 -20.14 27.19 -0.29
C ILE A 46 -18.68 26.96 -0.74
N GLY A 47 -18.00 27.96 -1.34
CA GLY A 47 -16.59 27.83 -1.75
C GLY A 47 -15.62 27.59 -0.58
N LEU A 48 -15.83 28.24 0.57
CA LEU A 48 -15.08 27.99 1.80
C LEU A 48 -15.40 26.61 2.41
N ALA A 49 -16.65 26.15 2.33
CA ALA A 49 -17.00 24.79 2.74
C ALA A 49 -16.27 23.73 1.86
N TRP A 50 -16.12 23.98 0.56
CA TRP A 50 -15.35 23.11 -0.33
C TRP A 50 -13.83 23.15 -0.07
N LEU A 51 -13.28 24.29 0.35
CA LEU A 51 -11.86 24.43 0.74
C LEU A 51 -11.56 23.83 2.12
N ILE A 52 -12.52 23.87 3.06
CA ILE A 52 -12.41 23.22 4.37
C ILE A 52 -12.49 21.69 4.25
N VAL A 53 -13.07 21.16 3.16
CA VAL A 53 -13.19 19.71 2.89
C VAL A 53 -11.92 19.09 2.29
N LEU A 54 -10.94 19.88 1.82
CA LEU A 54 -9.72 19.35 1.19
C LEU A 54 -8.36 19.66 1.88
N PRO A 55 -8.18 19.43 3.20
CA PRO A 55 -6.84 19.42 3.80
C PRO A 55 -6.11 18.05 3.89
N TRP A 56 -6.74 16.91 3.60
CA TRP A 56 -6.31 15.64 4.22
C TRP A 56 -6.57 14.35 3.43
N ALA A 57 -6.74 14.39 2.11
CA ALA A 57 -6.79 13.15 1.34
C ALA A 57 -5.39 12.49 1.35
N ARG A 58 -4.99 11.89 2.48
CA ARG A 58 -3.90 10.91 2.54
C ARG A 58 -4.26 9.93 1.44
N ARG A 59 -3.50 9.94 0.34
CA ARG A 59 -3.62 8.88 -0.65
C ARG A 59 -3.35 7.60 0.10
N GLU A 60 -4.39 6.80 0.26
CA GLU A 60 -4.30 5.52 0.93
C GLU A 60 -3.19 4.70 0.28
N PRO A 61 -2.39 3.98 1.09
CA PRO A 61 -1.22 3.36 0.54
C PRO A 61 -1.60 2.22 -0.40
N LYS A 62 -0.92 2.16 -1.54
CA LYS A 62 -1.08 1.08 -2.51
C LYS A 62 -0.28 -0.13 -2.04
N ILE A 63 -0.94 -1.25 -1.79
CA ILE A 63 -0.32 -2.46 -1.27
C ILE A 63 -0.29 -3.54 -2.35
N GLY A 64 0.90 -4.08 -2.59
CA GLY A 64 1.10 -5.21 -3.48
C GLY A 64 0.86 -6.54 -2.76
N LEU A 65 0.26 -7.51 -3.44
CA LEU A 65 0.17 -8.90 -3.02
C LEU A 65 0.86 -9.75 -4.08
N VAL A 66 2.00 -10.36 -3.75
CA VAL A 66 2.68 -11.31 -4.63
C VAL A 66 2.45 -12.73 -4.13
N MET A 67 1.95 -13.61 -5.00
CA MET A 67 1.57 -14.98 -4.63
C MET A 67 2.23 -16.01 -5.53
N ALA A 68 2.83 -17.03 -4.93
CA ALA A 68 3.39 -18.16 -5.66
C ALA A 68 2.32 -19.23 -5.97
N LEU A 69 2.26 -19.65 -7.23
CA LEU A 69 1.28 -20.62 -7.76
C LEU A 69 1.80 -22.06 -7.86
N TYR A 70 2.91 -22.41 -7.20
CA TYR A 70 3.52 -23.74 -7.33
C TYR A 70 2.53 -24.87 -6.99
N ASP A 71 2.33 -25.84 -7.90
CA ASP A 71 1.12 -26.69 -7.96
C ASP A 71 1.19 -28.07 -7.28
N LYS A 72 2.14 -28.31 -6.36
CA LYS A 72 2.20 -29.58 -5.65
C LYS A 72 0.87 -29.86 -4.92
N VAL A 73 0.21 -30.99 -5.19
CA VAL A 73 -1.12 -31.37 -4.64
C VAL A 73 -1.40 -30.76 -3.26
N GLY A 74 -2.33 -29.79 -3.21
CA GLY A 74 -2.74 -29.11 -1.96
C GLY A 74 -2.10 -27.74 -1.68
N SER A 75 -1.04 -27.34 -2.39
CA SER A 75 -0.38 -26.04 -2.20
C SER A 75 -1.24 -24.86 -2.66
N VAL A 76 -1.84 -24.93 -3.84
CA VAL A 76 -2.58 -23.82 -4.47
C VAL A 76 -3.76 -23.38 -3.60
N PRO A 77 -4.62 -24.28 -3.07
CA PRO A 77 -5.70 -23.86 -2.18
C PRO A 77 -5.21 -23.19 -0.89
N VAL A 78 -4.04 -23.57 -0.37
CA VAL A 78 -3.48 -22.95 0.84
C VAL A 78 -2.86 -21.59 0.52
N ALA A 79 -2.10 -21.48 -0.58
CA ALA A 79 -1.55 -20.21 -1.03
C ALA A 79 -2.65 -19.17 -1.31
N GLU A 80 -3.74 -19.59 -1.97
CA GLU A 80 -4.93 -18.74 -2.17
C GLU A 80 -5.55 -18.31 -0.84
N ARG A 81 -5.71 -19.22 0.14
CA ARG A 81 -6.20 -18.85 1.48
C ARG A 81 -5.30 -17.83 2.18
N LEU A 82 -3.98 -17.92 1.99
CA LEU A 82 -3.04 -16.93 2.53
C LEU A 82 -3.21 -15.58 1.83
N GLY A 83 -3.27 -15.58 0.50
CA GLY A 83 -3.50 -14.37 -0.30
C GLY A 83 -4.82 -13.69 0.03
N GLU A 84 -5.89 -14.46 0.15
CA GLU A 84 -7.22 -13.96 0.51
C GLU A 84 -7.25 -13.44 1.94
N GLY A 85 -6.68 -14.17 2.91
CA GLY A 85 -6.57 -13.70 4.29
C GLY A 85 -5.77 -12.39 4.41
N ALA A 86 -4.73 -12.21 3.58
CA ALA A 86 -4.02 -10.94 3.47
C ALA A 86 -4.92 -9.84 2.90
N ARG A 87 -5.61 -10.11 1.78
CA ARG A 87 -6.52 -9.16 1.11
C ARG A 87 -7.67 -8.71 2.02
N GLU A 88 -8.35 -9.64 2.67
CA GLU A 88 -9.42 -9.37 3.65
C GLU A 88 -8.91 -8.50 4.79
N THR A 89 -7.75 -8.85 5.36
CA THR A 89 -7.15 -8.09 6.46
C THR A 89 -6.75 -6.67 6.04
N LEU A 90 -6.25 -6.47 4.82
CA LEU A 90 -5.95 -5.12 4.31
C LEU A 90 -7.23 -4.28 4.23
N MET A 91 -8.32 -4.85 3.74
CA MET A 91 -9.61 -4.15 3.68
C MET A 91 -10.16 -3.85 5.08
N GLU A 92 -10.06 -4.79 6.03
CA GLU A 92 -10.47 -4.58 7.44
C GLU A 92 -9.73 -3.40 8.09
N ILE A 93 -8.47 -3.16 7.72
CA ILE A 93 -7.62 -2.10 8.29
C ILE A 93 -7.77 -0.78 7.53
N GLY A 94 -8.65 -0.74 6.53
CA GLY A 94 -9.02 0.47 5.79
C GLY A 94 -8.20 0.72 4.53
N ILE A 95 -7.60 -0.30 3.93
CA ILE A 95 -7.04 -0.19 2.56
C ILE A 95 -8.15 -0.48 1.56
N LEU A 96 -8.46 0.49 0.70
CA LEU A 96 -9.47 0.30 -0.35
C LEU A 96 -9.10 -0.85 -1.32
N PRO A 97 -10.08 -1.64 -1.79
CA PRO A 97 -9.84 -2.75 -2.71
C PRO A 97 -9.04 -2.37 -3.96
N GLU A 98 -9.29 -1.19 -4.55
CA GLU A 98 -8.57 -0.67 -5.72
C GLU A 98 -7.09 -0.35 -5.45
N ASN A 99 -6.70 -0.19 -4.18
CA ASN A 99 -5.32 0.01 -3.76
C ASN A 99 -4.59 -1.29 -3.47
N ILE A 100 -5.25 -2.45 -3.60
CA ILE A 100 -4.63 -3.77 -3.44
C ILE A 100 -4.34 -4.35 -4.83
N VAL A 101 -3.06 -4.50 -5.18
CA VAL A 101 -2.65 -5.03 -6.50
C VAL A 101 -2.04 -6.42 -6.34
N ARG A 102 -2.66 -7.41 -6.98
CA ARG A 102 -2.17 -8.80 -6.98
C ARG A 102 -1.28 -9.10 -8.19
N LEU A 103 -0.18 -9.80 -7.96
CA LEU A 103 0.69 -10.38 -8.98
C LEU A 103 0.98 -11.84 -8.63
N ASP A 104 0.61 -12.75 -9.52
CA ASP A 104 0.90 -14.16 -9.35
C ASP A 104 2.21 -14.54 -10.05
N VAL A 105 3.01 -15.39 -9.40
CA VAL A 105 4.31 -15.88 -9.90
C VAL A 105 4.35 -17.41 -9.87
N ALA A 106 5.28 -18.00 -10.61
CA ALA A 106 5.38 -19.46 -10.76
C ALA A 106 5.64 -20.18 -9.42
N GLY A 107 6.57 -19.70 -8.62
CA GLY A 107 6.93 -20.31 -7.34
C GLY A 107 7.51 -19.32 -6.32
N ALA A 108 7.92 -19.84 -5.17
CA ALA A 108 8.50 -19.03 -4.10
C ALA A 108 9.80 -18.33 -4.54
N TRP A 109 10.55 -18.95 -5.46
CA TRP A 109 11.80 -18.43 -6.00
C TRP A 109 11.62 -17.08 -6.71
N GLU A 110 10.48 -16.90 -7.39
CA GLU A 110 10.17 -15.68 -8.14
C GLU A 110 9.55 -14.56 -7.28
N LEU A 111 9.28 -14.81 -5.99
CA LEU A 111 8.65 -13.81 -5.10
C LEU A 111 9.45 -12.51 -5.00
N PRO A 112 10.79 -12.51 -4.81
CA PRO A 112 11.55 -11.26 -4.75
C PRO A 112 11.45 -10.44 -6.04
N TRP A 113 11.46 -11.12 -7.19
CA TRP A 113 11.28 -10.46 -8.48
C TRP A 113 9.88 -9.87 -8.62
N GLY A 114 8.84 -10.63 -8.28
CA GLY A 114 7.45 -10.15 -8.33
C GLY A 114 7.18 -9.00 -7.35
N ALA A 115 7.71 -9.07 -6.13
CA ALA A 115 7.66 -7.99 -5.16
C ALA A 115 8.35 -6.72 -5.70
N SER A 116 9.54 -6.86 -6.30
CA SER A 116 10.24 -5.74 -6.92
C SER A 116 9.41 -5.09 -8.03
N ARG A 117 8.71 -5.89 -8.85
CA ARG A 117 7.82 -5.40 -9.90
C ARG A 117 6.65 -4.59 -9.34
N LEU A 118 6.05 -5.02 -8.22
CA LEU A 118 4.98 -4.29 -7.54
C LEU A 118 5.46 -2.97 -6.94
N ILE A 119 6.65 -2.96 -6.32
CA ILE A 119 7.28 -1.74 -5.78
C ILE A 119 7.54 -0.74 -6.90
N GLN A 120 8.13 -1.19 -8.03
CA GLN A 120 8.37 -0.35 -9.20
C GLN A 120 7.07 0.17 -9.83
N ALA A 121 5.94 -0.51 -9.63
CA ALA A 121 4.61 -0.07 -10.05
C ALA A 121 3.95 0.91 -9.06
N GLY A 122 4.68 1.36 -8.03
CA GLY A 122 4.23 2.35 -7.05
C GLY A 122 3.56 1.78 -5.81
N CYS A 123 3.68 0.48 -5.54
CA CYS A 123 3.23 -0.08 -4.26
C CYS A 123 4.17 0.38 -3.13
N GLN A 124 3.59 0.87 -2.03
CA GLN A 124 4.32 1.35 -0.86
C GLN A 124 4.53 0.26 0.20
N GLY A 125 3.88 -0.88 0.05
CA GLY A 125 4.12 -2.08 0.85
C GLY A 125 3.78 -3.32 0.01
N VAL A 126 4.40 -4.46 0.32
CA VAL A 126 4.13 -5.72 -0.38
C VAL A 126 3.92 -6.85 0.61
N VAL A 127 2.96 -7.74 0.36
CA VAL A 127 2.79 -9.00 1.07
C VAL A 127 3.16 -10.15 0.13
N ALA A 128 4.12 -10.97 0.52
CA ALA A 128 4.55 -12.14 -0.23
C ALA A 128 4.00 -13.42 0.39
N THR A 129 3.31 -14.24 -0.40
CA THR A 129 2.64 -15.45 0.07
C THR A 129 3.08 -16.67 -0.74
N ALA A 130 3.43 -17.76 -0.05
CA ALA A 130 3.74 -19.04 -0.68
C ALA A 130 3.65 -20.18 0.34
N VAL A 131 3.53 -21.40 -0.17
CA VAL A 131 3.70 -22.63 0.61
C VAL A 131 4.77 -23.46 -0.06
N VAL A 132 5.84 -23.75 0.67
CA VAL A 132 6.92 -24.62 0.22
C VAL A 132 6.95 -25.81 1.17
N MET A 133 6.79 -27.01 0.61
CA MET A 133 6.79 -28.26 1.36
C MET A 133 8.12 -28.98 1.20
N GLN A 134 8.65 -29.50 2.31
CA GLN A 134 9.86 -30.31 2.30
C GLN A 134 9.72 -31.53 1.38
N GLY A 135 10.70 -31.69 0.49
CA GLY A 135 10.85 -32.87 -0.37
C GLY A 135 12.03 -33.73 0.10
N GLN A 136 12.46 -34.64 -0.78
CA GLN A 136 13.58 -35.56 -0.49
C GLN A 136 14.96 -34.92 -0.66
N THR A 137 15.05 -33.74 -1.28
CA THR A 137 16.32 -33.09 -1.63
C THR A 137 16.47 -31.75 -0.92
N HIS A 138 17.70 -31.23 -0.91
CA HIS A 138 18.01 -29.91 -0.34
C HIS A 138 17.34 -28.73 -1.06
N HIS A 139 16.73 -28.97 -2.23
CA HIS A 139 16.06 -27.94 -3.03
C HIS A 139 15.05 -27.12 -2.23
N PHE A 140 14.31 -27.76 -1.31
CA PHE A 140 13.41 -27.10 -0.37
C PHE A 140 14.08 -25.92 0.35
N LYS A 141 15.25 -26.18 0.95
CA LYS A 141 15.96 -25.17 1.74
C LYS A 141 16.51 -24.07 0.85
N SER A 142 17.10 -24.42 -0.30
CA SER A 142 17.59 -23.43 -1.25
C SER A 142 16.49 -22.48 -1.72
N VAL A 143 15.28 -23.01 -2.00
CA VAL A 143 14.15 -22.19 -2.44
C VAL A 143 13.63 -21.28 -1.33
N VAL A 144 13.41 -21.81 -0.12
CA VAL A 144 12.90 -21.02 1.01
C VAL A 144 13.91 -19.94 1.40
N ASP A 145 15.18 -20.31 1.60
CA ASP A 145 16.21 -19.36 2.02
C ASP A 145 16.44 -18.29 0.95
N GLY A 146 16.51 -18.69 -0.32
CA GLY A 146 16.69 -17.75 -1.44
C GLY A 146 15.55 -16.76 -1.57
N ALA A 147 14.29 -17.23 -1.44
CA ALA A 147 13.12 -16.38 -1.46
C ALA A 147 13.09 -15.40 -0.28
N VAL A 148 13.26 -15.90 0.95
CA VAL A 148 13.20 -15.07 2.15
C VAL A 148 14.34 -14.05 2.18
N GLN A 149 15.56 -14.46 1.86
CA GLN A 149 16.71 -13.56 1.80
C GLN A 149 16.52 -12.49 0.72
N GLY A 150 15.99 -12.86 -0.45
CA GLY A 150 15.69 -11.91 -1.52
C GLY A 150 14.63 -10.88 -1.12
N LEU A 151 13.59 -11.28 -0.39
CA LEU A 151 12.57 -10.35 0.13
C LEU A 151 13.13 -9.41 1.20
N ILE A 152 13.97 -9.91 2.11
CA ILE A 152 14.66 -9.10 3.12
C ILE A 152 15.55 -8.06 2.44
N GLN A 153 16.39 -8.50 1.50
CA GLN A 153 17.30 -7.61 0.77
C GLN A 153 16.51 -6.53 0.02
N LEU A 154 15.44 -6.93 -0.68
CA LEU A 154 14.58 -6.00 -1.40
C LEU A 154 13.97 -4.93 -0.47
N GLN A 155 13.47 -5.32 0.70
CA GLN A 155 12.93 -4.36 1.68
C GLN A 155 13.99 -3.35 2.13
N VAL A 156 15.20 -3.83 2.43
CA VAL A 156 16.31 -2.95 2.87
C VAL A 156 16.75 -2.01 1.76
N ASP A 157 16.88 -2.51 0.53
CA ASP A 157 17.36 -1.73 -0.61
C ASP A 157 16.34 -0.68 -1.07
N THR A 158 15.05 -0.99 -1.00
CA THR A 158 13.98 -0.11 -1.48
C THR A 158 13.41 0.78 -0.39
N GLY A 159 13.61 0.45 0.89
CA GLY A 159 12.92 1.08 2.02
C GLY A 159 11.42 0.80 2.08
N VAL A 160 10.90 -0.09 1.22
CA VAL A 160 9.48 -0.46 1.17
C VAL A 160 9.26 -1.75 1.97
N PRO A 161 8.37 -1.76 2.98
CA PRO A 161 8.12 -2.95 3.79
C PRO A 161 7.55 -4.12 2.97
N VAL A 162 8.13 -5.31 3.19
CA VAL A 162 7.74 -6.57 2.56
C VAL A 162 7.37 -7.58 3.64
N GLY A 163 6.07 -7.83 3.76
CA GLY A 163 5.51 -8.84 4.67
C GLY A 163 5.77 -10.24 4.15
N ASN A 164 6.31 -11.11 5.01
CA ASN A 164 6.65 -12.48 4.66
C ASN A 164 5.60 -13.46 5.20
N ALA A 165 4.85 -14.10 4.31
CA ALA A 165 3.98 -15.24 4.58
C ALA A 165 4.36 -16.46 3.73
N VAL A 166 5.66 -16.67 3.53
CA VAL A 166 6.20 -17.91 2.97
C VAL A 166 6.19 -19.00 4.05
N LEU A 167 5.31 -19.98 3.90
CA LEU A 167 5.24 -21.13 4.80
C LEU A 167 6.23 -22.21 4.36
N ALA A 168 7.24 -22.46 5.18
CA ALA A 168 8.17 -23.58 5.03
C ALA A 168 7.71 -24.72 5.95
N VAL A 169 7.12 -25.77 5.38
CA VAL A 169 6.45 -26.84 6.15
C VAL A 169 7.03 -28.21 5.83
N THR A 170 6.95 -29.11 6.81
CA THR A 170 7.28 -30.53 6.61
C THR A 170 6.03 -31.36 6.33
N GLU A 171 4.88 -30.94 6.87
CA GLU A 171 3.58 -31.64 6.74
C GLU A 171 2.49 -30.68 6.25
N TRP A 172 1.49 -31.20 5.52
CA TRP A 172 0.41 -30.38 4.93
C TRP A 172 -0.48 -29.73 5.99
N GLU A 173 -0.72 -30.43 7.09
CA GLU A 173 -1.55 -29.98 8.21
C GLU A 173 -1.00 -28.68 8.82
N GLN A 174 0.33 -28.50 8.83
CA GLN A 174 0.97 -27.27 9.27
C GLN A 174 0.59 -26.09 8.37
N ALA A 175 0.60 -26.30 7.05
CA ALA A 175 0.22 -25.27 6.08
C ALA A 175 -1.26 -24.91 6.21
N VAL A 176 -2.12 -25.93 6.36
CA VAL A 176 -3.55 -25.73 6.59
C VAL A 176 -3.79 -24.95 7.88
N ALA A 177 -3.20 -25.36 9.00
CA ALA A 177 -3.34 -24.68 10.30
C ALA A 177 -2.90 -23.21 10.26
N ARG A 178 -1.94 -22.87 9.40
CA ARG A 178 -1.43 -21.50 9.21
C ARG A 178 -2.16 -20.69 8.13
N SER A 179 -3.22 -21.25 7.54
CA SER A 179 -4.10 -20.58 6.57
C SER A 179 -5.54 -20.39 7.07
N GLN A 180 -5.86 -20.89 8.27
CA GLN A 180 -7.18 -20.76 8.89
C GLN A 180 -7.42 -19.33 9.42
N PRO A 181 -8.69 -18.88 9.51
CA PRO A 181 -9.03 -17.63 10.18
C PRO A 181 -8.45 -17.54 11.60
N GLY A 182 -7.94 -16.37 11.99
CA GLY A 182 -7.28 -16.14 13.28
C GLY A 182 -5.81 -16.58 13.35
N SER A 183 -5.38 -17.57 12.56
CA SER A 183 -4.00 -18.05 12.49
C SER A 183 -3.35 -17.86 11.11
N ASN A 184 -4.05 -17.20 10.18
CA ASN A 184 -3.63 -17.01 8.79
C ASN A 184 -2.34 -16.18 8.70
N ALA A 185 -1.28 -16.75 8.13
CA ALA A 185 0.02 -16.08 8.01
C ALA A 185 -0.03 -14.88 7.05
N GLY A 186 -0.85 -14.94 5.99
CA GLY A 186 -1.06 -13.82 5.09
C GLY A 186 -1.71 -12.62 5.78
N ALA A 187 -2.73 -12.88 6.61
CA ALA A 187 -3.35 -11.85 7.46
C ALA A 187 -2.35 -11.20 8.42
N GLN A 188 -1.50 -12.01 9.07
CA GLN A 188 -0.46 -11.52 9.97
C GLN A 188 0.58 -10.66 9.23
N ALA A 189 1.01 -11.10 8.04
CA ALA A 189 1.96 -10.37 7.20
C ALA A 189 1.36 -9.03 6.70
N ALA A 190 0.08 -9.02 6.31
CA ALA A 190 -0.62 -7.80 5.93
C ALA A 190 -0.66 -6.76 7.07
N ARG A 191 -1.00 -7.19 8.31
CA ARG A 191 -0.96 -6.34 9.50
C ARG A 191 0.44 -5.76 9.72
N ALA A 192 1.47 -6.60 9.61
CA ALA A 192 2.86 -6.17 9.80
C ALA A 192 3.29 -5.11 8.77
N VAL A 193 2.92 -5.25 7.49
CA VAL A 193 3.23 -4.26 6.44
C VAL A 193 2.58 -2.91 6.73
N VAL A 194 1.30 -2.91 7.09
CA VAL A 194 0.57 -1.67 7.39
C VAL A 194 1.12 -0.99 8.65
N GLU A 195 1.49 -1.77 9.68
CA GLU A 195 2.10 -1.22 10.89
C GLU A 195 3.49 -0.63 10.62
N ALA A 196 4.30 -1.31 9.80
CA ALA A 196 5.60 -0.80 9.37
C ALA A 196 5.45 0.53 8.61
N LEU A 197 4.45 0.65 7.74
CA LEU A 197 4.14 1.90 7.03
C LEU A 197 3.70 3.04 7.93
N ARG A 198 3.10 2.73 9.08
CA ARG A 198 2.62 3.71 10.07
C ARG A 198 3.67 4.06 11.12
N SER A 199 4.80 3.35 11.14
CA SER A 199 5.83 3.53 12.17
C SER A 199 6.61 4.83 11.94
N GLU A 200 6.71 5.65 12.98
CA GLU A 200 7.43 6.93 12.96
C GLU A 200 8.67 6.88 13.86
N ILE A 201 9.76 7.53 13.43
CA ILE A 201 10.96 7.71 14.25
C ILE A 201 10.63 8.75 15.33
N ARG A 202 10.79 8.37 16.60
CA ARG A 202 10.53 9.23 17.77
C ARG A 202 11.80 9.88 18.30
#